data_AF-A0A2W6DIF7-F1
#
_entry.id   AF-A0A2W6DIF7-F1
#
_cell.length_a   1.000
_cell.length_b   1.000
_cell.length_c   1.000
_cell.angle_alpha   90.00
_cell.angle_beta   90.00
_cell.angle_gamma   90.00
#
_symmetry.space_group_name_H-M   'P 1'
#
loop_
_entity.id
_entity.type
_entity.pdbx_description
1 polymer ?
#
loop_
_entity_poly.entity_id
_entity_poly.type
_entity_poly.pdbx_seq_one_letter_code
_entity_poly.pdbx_strand_id
1 'polypeptide(L)' 'SHQPTRQRERAMKKFRSPGGAQRFLSAFSGISPHFRPRRHRLTAAGYRHEMDTRFTAWNEVVGVPAAA' A
#
# COMPACT_ATOMS: atom_id res chain seq x y z
N SER A 1 -18.16 -8.15 -14.84
CA SER A 1 -18.05 -6.91 -14.05
C SER A 1 -16.91 -6.97 -13.05
N HIS A 2 -15.70 -6.71 -13.51
CA HIS A 2 -14.54 -6.46 -12.65
C HIS A 2 -13.96 -5.15 -13.18
N GLN A 3 -14.18 -4.06 -12.46
CA GLN A 3 -13.64 -2.75 -12.79
C GLN A 3 -12.41 -2.51 -11.90
N PRO A 4 -11.20 -2.94 -12.32
CA PRO A 4 -9.96 -2.66 -11.58
C PRO A 4 -9.71 -1.15 -11.42
N THR A 5 -10.45 -0.32 -12.15
CA THR A 5 -10.52 1.14 -12.10
C THR A 5 -11.04 1.68 -10.77
N ARG A 6 -11.88 0.94 -10.03
CA ARG A 6 -12.56 1.49 -8.83
C ARG A 6 -11.61 1.91 -7.71
N GLN A 7 -10.52 1.18 -7.47
CA GLN A 7 -9.62 1.53 -6.38
C GLN A 7 -8.75 2.74 -6.73
N ARG A 8 -8.29 2.82 -7.99
CA ARG A 8 -7.56 3.97 -8.51
C ARG A 8 -8.43 5.22 -8.52
N GLU A 9 -9.65 5.14 -9.04
CA GLU A 9 -10.62 6.25 -9.03
C GLU A 9 -10.98 6.71 -7.61
N ARG A 10 -11.16 5.79 -6.66
CA ARG A 10 -11.40 6.14 -5.24
C ARG A 10 -10.22 6.86 -4.61
N ALA A 11 -8.98 6.48 -4.95
CA ALA A 11 -7.80 7.21 -4.53
C ALA A 11 -7.79 8.61 -5.15
N MET A 12 -8.09 8.73 -6.45
CA MET A 12 -8.17 10.01 -7.16
C MET A 12 -9.18 10.99 -6.56
N LYS A 13 -10.32 10.51 -6.02
CA LYS A 13 -11.31 11.35 -5.33
C LYS A 13 -10.77 12.12 -4.11
N LYS A 14 -9.62 11.72 -3.55
CA LYS A 14 -9.00 12.39 -2.40
C LYS A 14 -7.96 13.44 -2.80
N PHE A 15 -7.62 13.57 -4.08
CA PHE A 15 -6.62 14.53 -4.56
C PHE A 15 -7.29 15.78 -5.13
N ARG A 16 -6.75 16.95 -4.76
CA ARG A 16 -7.22 18.27 -5.24
C ARG A 16 -6.88 18.54 -6.71
N SER A 17 -5.94 17.79 -7.30
CA SER A 17 -5.56 17.93 -8.70
C SER A 17 -5.15 16.60 -9.36
N PRO A 18 -5.35 16.43 -10.68
CA PRO A 18 -4.90 15.25 -11.41
C PRO A 18 -3.37 15.06 -11.34
N GLY A 19 -2.59 16.14 -11.41
CA GLY A 19 -1.12 16.07 -11.33
C GLY A 19 -0.63 15.55 -9.97
N GLY A 20 -1.27 15.95 -8.87
CA GLY A 20 -0.97 15.42 -7.53
C GLY A 20 -1.29 13.93 -7.42
N ALA A 21 -2.44 13.51 -7.96
CA ALA A 21 -2.80 12.10 -8.03
C ALA A 21 -1.81 11.29 -8.87
N GLN A 22 -1.38 11.81 -10.03
CA GLN A 22 -0.45 11.13 -10.92
C GLN A 22 0.91 10.90 -10.26
N ARG A 23 1.46 11.92 -9.58
CA ARG A 23 2.71 11.81 -8.83
C ARG A 23 2.62 10.77 -7.71
N PHE A 24 1.51 10.79 -6.96
CA PHE A 24 1.25 9.79 -5.94
C PHE A 24 1.16 8.37 -6.55
N LEU A 25 0.37 8.19 -7.62
CA LEU A 25 0.17 6.89 -8.26
C LEU A 25 1.47 6.34 -8.87
N SER A 26 2.31 7.20 -9.45
CA SER A 26 3.61 6.80 -9.99
C SER A 26 4.49 6.14 -8.93
N ALA A 27 4.68 6.78 -7.77
CA ALA A 27 5.45 6.21 -6.66
C ALA A 27 4.72 5.02 -6.01
N PHE A 28 3.43 5.19 -5.70
CA PHE A 28 2.66 4.21 -4.93
C PHE A 28 2.39 2.90 -5.70
N SER A 29 2.36 2.95 -7.04
CA SER A 29 2.09 1.75 -7.84
C SER A 29 3.15 0.66 -7.69
N GLY A 30 4.42 1.03 -7.46
CA GLY A 30 5.50 0.07 -7.19
C GLY A 30 5.46 -0.51 -5.77
N ILE A 31 4.96 0.26 -4.81
CA ILE A 31 4.94 -0.08 -3.38
C ILE A 31 3.69 -0.90 -3.02
N SER A 32 2.55 -0.57 -3.62
CA SER A 32 1.24 -1.15 -3.26
C SER A 32 1.18 -2.68 -3.26
N PRO A 33 1.77 -3.41 -4.24
CA PRO A 33 1.78 -4.88 -4.22
C PRO A 33 2.50 -5.47 -3.00
N HIS A 34 3.56 -4.81 -2.52
CA HIS A 34 4.29 -5.25 -1.33
C HIS A 34 3.41 -5.24 -0.07
N PHE A 35 2.38 -4.41 0.02
CA PHE A 35 1.48 -4.37 1.20
C PHE A 35 0.17 -5.14 0.99
N ARG A 36 0.09 -5.99 -0.05
CA ARG A 36 -1.12 -6.76 -0.37
C ARG A 36 -0.85 -8.26 -0.34
N PRO A 37 -0.43 -8.83 0.82
CA PRO A 37 -0.32 -10.27 0.96
C PRO A 37 -1.69 -10.90 0.75
N ARG A 38 -1.71 -12.13 0.23
CA ARG A 38 -2.94 -12.87 -0.06
C ARG A 38 -3.63 -13.26 1.25
N ARG A 39 -4.36 -12.30 1.86
CA ARG A 39 -4.99 -12.44 3.19
C ARG A 39 -5.85 -13.70 3.35
N HIS A 40 -6.45 -14.17 2.25
CA HIS A 40 -7.27 -15.39 2.23
C HIS A 40 -6.46 -16.68 2.41
N ARG A 41 -5.13 -16.60 2.38
CA ARG A 41 -4.20 -17.72 2.59
C ARG A 41 -3.53 -17.68 3.96
N LEU A 42 -3.79 -16.64 4.74
CA LEU A 42 -3.13 -16.41 6.03
C LEU A 42 -4.17 -16.43 7.14
N THR A 43 -3.77 -16.98 8.28
CA THR A 43 -4.52 -16.75 9.52
C THR A 43 -4.43 -15.28 9.90
N ALA A 44 -5.33 -14.80 10.77
CA ALA A 44 -5.28 -13.42 11.23
C ALA A 44 -3.95 -13.08 11.94
N ALA A 45 -3.39 -14.04 12.70
CA ALA A 45 -2.08 -13.89 13.33
C ALA A 45 -0.95 -13.84 12.30
N GLY A 46 -0.94 -14.75 11.31
CA GLY A 46 0.06 -14.77 10.24
C GLY A 46 0.02 -13.51 9.38
N TYR A 47 -1.17 -12.96 9.10
CA TYR A 47 -1.31 -11.71 8.38
C TYR A 47 -0.70 -10.52 9.15
N ARG A 48 -0.94 -10.44 10.48
CA ARG A 48 -0.35 -9.37 11.32
C ARG A 48 1.17 -9.45 11.33
N HIS A 49 1.72 -10.64 11.58
CA HIS A 49 3.16 -10.87 11.58
C HIS A 49 3.83 -10.52 10.23
N GLU A 50 3.20 -10.92 9.12
CA GLU A 50 3.65 -10.58 7.77
C GLU A 50 3.65 -9.06 7.54
N MET A 51 2.60 -8.37 7.99
CA MET A 51 2.52 -6.91 7.86
C MET A 51 3.56 -6.20 8.73
N ASP A 52 3.79 -6.64 9.97
CA ASP A 52 4.83 -6.08 10.84
C ASP A 52 6.21 -6.19 10.18
N THR A 53 6.54 -7.37 9.65
CA THR A 53 7.81 -7.61 8.94
C THR A 53 7.96 -6.67 7.73
N ARG A 54 6.91 -6.52 6.93
CA ARG A 54 6.90 -5.63 5.75
C ARG A 54 7.02 -4.16 6.14
N PHE A 55 6.40 -3.74 7.25
CA PHE A 55 6.53 -2.38 7.77
C PHE A 55 7.94 -2.10 8.31
N THR A 56 8.57 -3.06 8.99
CA THR A 56 9.97 -2.94 9.42
C THR A 56 10.90 -2.73 8.21
N ALA A 57 10.81 -3.60 7.20
CA ALA A 57 11.60 -3.47 5.98
C ALA A 57 11.35 -2.14 5.26
N TRP A 58 10.10 -1.67 5.23
CA TRP A 58 9.77 -0.38 4.65
C TRP A 58 10.39 0.79 5.42
N ASN A 59 10.31 0.77 6.75
CA ASN A 59 10.88 1.79 7.64
C ASN A 59 12.39 1.91 7.47
N GLU A 60 13.10 0.79 7.31
CA GLU A 60 14.53 0.77 6.98
C GLU A 60 14.82 1.46 5.64
N VAL A 61 14.04 1.17 4.59
CA VAL A 61 14.21 1.77 3.27
C VAL A 61 13.93 3.27 3.27
N VAL A 62 12.93 3.74 4.03
CA VAL A 62 12.59 5.17 4.11
C VAL A 62 13.39 5.94 5.15
N GLY A 63 14.24 5.27 5.94
CA GLY A 63 15.02 5.90 7.00
C GLY A 63 14.17 6.46 8.16
N VAL A 64 12.97 5.93 8.36
CA VAL A 64 12.10 6.30 9.49
C VAL A 64 12.30 5.24 10.57
N PRO A 65 12.60 5.61 11.83
CA PRO A 65 12.70 4.62 12.90
C PRO A 65 11.37 3.89 13.05
N ALA A 66 11.40 2.55 13.16
CA ALA A 66 10.21 1.76 13.42
C ALA A 66 9.52 2.31 14.68
N ALA A 67 8.22 2.59 14.58
CA ALA A 67 7.47 3.17 15.69
C ALA A 67 7.57 2.25 16.92
N ALA A 68 8.08 2.81 18.02
CA ALA A 68 8.27 2.16 19.31
C ALA A 68 6.94 2.00 20.07
#